data_AF-A0A8J3YXT2-F1
#
_entry.id   AF-A0A8J3YXT2-F1
#
_cell.length_a   1.000
_cell.length_b   1.000
_cell.length_c   1.000
_cell.angle_alpha   90.00
_cell.angle_beta   90.00
_cell.angle_gamma   90.00
#
_symmetry.space_group_name_H-M   'P 1'
#
loop_
_entity.id
_entity.type
_entity.pdbx_description
1 polymer ?
#
loop_
_entity_poly.entity_id
_entity_poly.type
_entity_poly.pdbx_seq_one_letter_code
_entity_poly.pdbx_strand_id
1 'polypeptide(L)' 'MRSSRLSGVRRVRNVVFTFMHRQTGVPERLFVAVDVTDKLPFIVTKLAPYYERM' A
#
# COMPACT_ATOMS: atom_id res chain seq x y z
N MET A 1 -5.03 -0.75 -6.89
CA MET A 1 -5.30 -1.47 -5.61
C MET A 1 -5.06 -2.96 -5.86
N ARG A 2 -4.11 -3.60 -5.17
CA ARG A 2 -3.81 -5.04 -5.36
C ARG A 2 -4.42 -5.85 -4.22
N SER A 3 -5.08 -6.98 -4.53
CA SER A 3 -5.55 -7.94 -3.51
C SER A 3 -4.35 -8.52 -2.76
N SER A 4 -4.40 -8.54 -1.42
CA SER A 4 -3.39 -9.23 -0.61
C SER A 4 -3.66 -10.74 -0.61
N ARG A 5 -2.62 -11.56 -0.37
CA ARG A 5 -2.71 -13.02 -0.31
C ARG A 5 -3.35 -13.55 0.99
N LEU A 6 -3.71 -12.68 1.94
CA LEU A 6 -4.17 -13.04 3.30
C LEU A 6 -5.70 -12.98 3.46
N SER A 7 -6.46 -12.93 2.37
CA SER A 7 -7.89 -12.57 2.37
C SER A 7 -8.82 -13.79 2.36
N GLY A 8 -9.00 -14.45 3.50
CA GLY A 8 -10.05 -15.48 3.70
C GLY A 8 -11.32 -14.95 4.39
N VAL A 9 -11.16 -14.02 5.32
CA VAL A 9 -12.24 -13.37 6.09
C VAL A 9 -12.09 -11.83 6.10
N ARG A 10 -10.85 -11.35 6.11
CA ARG A 10 -10.52 -9.91 6.04
C ARG A 10 -10.22 -9.47 4.62
N ARG A 11 -10.79 -8.33 4.21
CA ARG A 11 -10.50 -7.68 2.94
C ARG A 11 -9.29 -6.76 3.09
N VAL A 12 -8.10 -7.34 3.06
CA VAL A 12 -6.84 -6.57 3.13
C VAL A 12 -6.35 -6.21 1.72
N ARG A 13 -6.11 -4.91 1.49
CA ARG A 13 -5.66 -4.34 0.21
C ARG A 13 -4.26 -3.77 0.35
N ASN A 14 -3.47 -3.99 -0.69
CA ASN A 14 -2.16 -3.39 -0.85
C ASN A 14 -2.30 -2.04 -1.56
N VAL A 15 -1.88 -0.97 -0.89
CA VAL A 15 -1.87 0.40 -1.39
C VAL A 15 -0.42 0.84 -1.60
N VAL A 16 -0.15 1.47 -2.73
CA VAL A 16 1.17 2.04 -3.05
C VAL A 16 0.99 3.54 -3.22
N PHE A 17 1.67 4.32 -2.38
CA PHE A 17 1.80 5.76 -2.53
C PHE A 17 3.01 6.06 -3.41
N THR A 18 2.87 7.02 -4.32
CA THR A 18 3.97 7.51 -5.14
C THR A 18 4.12 9.01 -4.89
N PHE A 19 5.28 9.41 -4.37
CA PHE A 19 5.65 10.79 -4.12
C PHE A 19 6.69 11.20 -5.15
N MET A 20 6.47 12.34 -5.81
CA MET A 20 7.44 12.88 -6.76
C MET A 20 8.32 13.89 -6.05
N HIS A 21 9.64 13.66 -6.04
CA HIS A 21 10.55 14.66 -5.52
C HIS A 21 10.56 15.90 -6.43
N ARG A 22 10.11 17.04 -5.91
CA ARG A 22 9.84 18.26 -6.71
C ARG A 22 11.03 18.75 -7.52
N GLN A 23 12.25 18.62 -7.00
CA GLN A 23 13.45 19.16 -7.65
C GLN A 23 14.08 18.20 -8.65
N THR A 24 14.06 16.89 -8.36
CA THR A 24 14.77 15.88 -9.16
C THR A 24 13.83 15.05 -10.04
N GLY A 25 12.52 15.12 -9.82
CA GLY A 25 11.53 14.29 -10.51
C GLY A 25 11.61 12.80 -10.17
N VAL A 26 12.43 12.41 -9.19
CA VAL A 26 12.58 11.00 -8.81
C VAL A 26 11.34 10.54 -8.03
N PRO A 27 10.67 9.45 -8.45
CA PRO A 27 9.54 8.89 -7.72
C PRO A 27 10.03 8.07 -6.51
N GLU A 28 9.56 8.42 -5.32
CA GLU A 28 9.63 7.57 -4.13
C GLU A 28 8.30 6.81 -3.99
N ARG A 29 8.38 5.48 -3.83
CA ARG A 29 7.18 4.64 -3.69
C ARG A 29 7.16 3.96 -2.33
N LEU A 30 6.03 4.06 -1.63
CA LEU A 30 5.81 3.43 -0.33
C LEU A 30 4.61 2.49 -0.40
N PHE A 31 4.70 1.35 0.28
CA PHE A 31 3.68 0.34 0.38
C PHE A 31 3.08 0.30 1.80
N VAL A 32 1.76 0.11 1.87
CA VAL A 32 1.02 -0.18 3.10
C VAL A 32 -0.11 -1.18 2.85
N ALA A 33 -0.34 -2.09 3.81
CA ALA A 33 -1.53 -2.92 3.85
C ALA A 33 -2.64 -2.23 4.64
N VAL A 34 -3.84 -2.14 4.04
CA VAL A 34 -5.02 -1.52 4.65
C VAL A 34 -6.13 -2.57 4.73
N ASP A 35 -6.72 -2.72 5.91
CA ASP A 35 -7.93 -3.50 6.09
C ASP A 35 -9.13 -2.64 5.70
N VAL A 36 -9.92 -3.12 4.75
CA VAL A 36 -11.16 -2.48 4.26
C VAL A 36 -12.36 -3.40 4.48
N THR A 37 -12.29 -4.27 5.50
CA THR A 37 -13.38 -5.20 5.84
C THR A 37 -14.62 -4.43 6.28
N ASP A 38 -14.46 -3.45 7.17
CA ASP A 38 -15.55 -2.61 7.65
C ASP A 38 -15.64 -1.27 6.90
N LYS A 39 -16.65 -0.46 7.25
CA LYS A 39 -16.84 0.89 6.68
C LYS A 39 -15.67 1.83 6.97
N LEU A 40 -14.98 1.64 8.10
CA LEU A 40 -13.84 2.46 8.50
C LEU A 40 -12.53 1.70 8.26
N PRO A 41 -11.72 2.11 7.27
CA PRO A 41 -10.47 1.44 7.00
C PRO A 41 -9.42 1.71 8.08
N PHE A 42 -8.52 0.75 8.30
CA PHE A 42 -7.39 0.92 9.21
C PHE A 42 -6.11 0.27 8.66
N ILE A 43 -4.97 0.79 9.12
CA ILE A 43 -3.65 0.35 8.69
C ILE A 43 -3.26 -0.96 9.38
N VAL A 44 -2.80 -1.94 8.61
CA VAL A 44 -2.38 -3.26 9.10
C VAL A 44 -0.86 -3.35 9.26
N THR A 45 -0.10 -2.64 8.42
CA THR A 45 1.38 -2.62 8.45
C THR A 45 1.91 -1.20 8.48
N LYS A 46 3.11 -0.98 9.03
CA LYS A 46 3.81 0.30 8.83
C LYS A 46 4.12 0.51 7.34
N LEU A 47 4.33 1.77 6.95
CA LEU A 47 4.84 2.12 5.63
C LEU A 47 6.20 1.45 5.41
N ALA A 48 6.40 0.88 4.23
CA ALA A 48 7.65 0.27 3.81
C ALA A 48 7.99 0.71 2.38
N PRO A 49 9.29 0.78 2.00
CA PRO A 49 9.67 1.03 0.62
C PRO A 49 9.02 0.02 -0.33
N TYR A 50 8.46 0.50 -1.43
CA TYR A 50 7.90 -0.33 -2.48
C TYR A 50 8.89 -0.46 -3.64
N TYR A 51 9.37 -1.69 -3.84
CA TYR A 51 10.14 -2.06 -5.01
C TYR A 51 9.23 -2.83 -5.97
N GLU A 52 9.16 -2.36 -7.21
CA GLU A 52 8.44 -3.05 -8.28
C GLU A 52 9.16 -4.36 -8.57
N ARG A 53 8.49 -5.48 -8.28
CA ARG A 53 9.02 -6.80 -8.57
C ARG A 53 8.59 -7.15 -10.00
N MET A 54 9.56 -7.20 -10.91
CA MET A 54 9.38 -7.68 -12.29
C MET A 54 8.86 -9.12 -12.32
#